data_AF-A0A6I8LRU4-F1
#
_entry.id   AF-A0A6I8LRU4-F1
#
_cell.length_a   1.000
_cell.length_b   1.000
_cell.length_c   1.000
_cell.angle_alpha   90.00
_cell.angle_beta   90.00
_cell.angle_gamma   90.00
#
_symmetry.space_group_name_H-M   'P 1'
#
loop_
_entity.id
_entity.type
_entity.pdbx_description
1 polymer ?
#
loop_
_entity_poly.entity_id
_entity_poly.type
_entity_poly.pdbx_seq_one_letter_code
_entity_poly.pdbx_strand_id
1 'polypeptide(L)'
;MITGKAADRTVAVEVAPGGALQELTLEASALRLEPDELARRILVLAAAASARATASLWHNVDGLGLPEAGEDAEATTPDSWRSQ
;
A
#
# COMPACT_ATOMS: atom_id res chain seq x y z
N MET A 1 -14.76 2.91 0.39
CA MET A 1 -13.46 2.63 1.02
C MET A 1 -12.40 2.64 -0.07
N ILE A 2 -11.28 3.32 0.11
CA ILE A 2 -10.20 3.34 -0.89
C ILE A 2 -9.42 2.04 -0.75
N THR A 3 -9.28 1.30 -1.84
CA THR A 3 -8.49 0.07 -1.92
C THR A 3 -7.70 0.04 -3.21
N GLY A 4 -6.64 -0.76 -3.23
CA GLY A 4 -5.87 -1.06 -4.42
C GLY A 4 -5.94 -2.54 -4.69
N LYS A 5 -6.10 -2.90 -5.96
CA LYS A 5 -6.15 -4.29 -6.41
C LYS A 5 -5.00 -4.57 -7.36
N ALA A 6 -4.42 -5.76 -7.26
CA ALA A 6 -3.46 -6.29 -8.22
C ALA A 6 -3.70 -7.79 -8.39
N ALA A 7 -3.58 -8.29 -9.61
CA ALA A 7 -3.79 -9.70 -9.90
C ALA A 7 -2.89 -10.16 -11.04
N ASP A 8 -2.59 -11.46 -11.03
CA ASP A 8 -2.12 -12.22 -12.18
C ASP A 8 -3.13 -13.34 -12.52
N ARG A 9 -2.73 -14.34 -13.32
CA ARG A 9 -3.60 -15.46 -13.71
C ARG A 9 -3.93 -16.43 -12.56
N THR A 10 -3.28 -16.29 -11.42
CA THR A 10 -3.26 -17.27 -10.33
C THR A 10 -3.47 -16.69 -8.94
N VAL A 11 -3.15 -15.41 -8.74
CA VAL A 11 -3.24 -14.72 -7.46
C VAL A 11 -3.89 -13.36 -7.67
N ALA A 12 -4.84 -13.00 -6.81
CA ALA A 12 -5.41 -11.66 -6.74
C ALA A 12 -5.32 -11.13 -5.30
N VAL A 13 -4.96 -9.86 -5.16
CA VAL A 13 -4.74 -9.18 -3.89
C VAL A 13 -5.50 -7.86 -3.86
N GLU A 14 -6.20 -7.59 -2.77
CA GLU A 14 -6.78 -6.31 -2.43
C GLU A 14 -6.24 -5.80 -1.10
N VAL A 15 -5.80 -4.55 -1.08
CA VAL A 15 -5.24 -3.90 0.12
C VAL A 15 -5.83 -2.51 0.34
N ALA A 16 -5.88 -2.08 1.59
CA ALA A 16 -6.09 -0.69 1.95
C ALA A 16 -4.79 0.14 1.79
N PRO A 17 -4.88 1.48 1.72
CA PRO A 17 -3.71 2.36 1.80
C PRO A 17 -2.86 2.04 3.04
N GLY A 18 -1.53 2.14 2.91
CA GLY A 18 -0.60 1.69 3.95
C GLY A 18 -0.35 0.17 3.98
N GLY A 19 -0.98 -0.60 3.09
CA GLY A 19 -0.63 -2.00 2.83
C GLY A 19 -1.36 -3.05 3.66
N ALA A 20 -2.41 -2.67 4.41
CA ALA A 20 -3.22 -3.64 5.14
C ALA A 20 -3.99 -4.54 4.15
N LEU A 21 -3.76 -5.86 4.25
CA LEU A 21 -4.41 -6.87 3.40
C LEU A 21 -5.90 -6.97 3.74
N GLN A 22 -6.75 -6.86 2.73
CA GLN A 22 -8.20 -7.05 2.88
C GLN A 22 -8.70 -8.33 2.26
N GLU A 23 -8.22 -8.66 1.05
CA GLU A 23 -8.59 -9.89 0.36
C GLU A 23 -7.39 -10.49 -0.35
N LEU A 24 -7.30 -11.83 -0.30
CA LEU A 24 -6.34 -12.64 -1.03
C LEU A 24 -7.07 -13.82 -1.65
N THR A 25 -7.08 -13.89 -2.97
CA THR A 25 -7.66 -15.02 -3.72
C THR A 25 -6.53 -15.80 -4.39
N LEU A 26 -6.54 -17.11 -4.19
CA LEU A 26 -5.60 -18.03 -4.82
C LEU A 26 -6.36 -19.00 -5.72
N GLU A 27 -5.98 -19.05 -6.98
CA GLU A 27 -6.46 -20.10 -7.89
C GLU A 27 -5.84 -21.44 -7.52
N ALA A 28 -6.53 -22.54 -7.83
CA ALA A 28 -6.02 -23.89 -7.54
C ALA A 28 -4.65 -24.17 -8.19
N SER A 29 -4.31 -23.48 -9.28
CA SER A 29 -2.99 -23.54 -9.90
C SER A 29 -1.88 -22.87 -9.10
N ALA A 30 -2.20 -21.87 -8.28
CA ALA A 30 -1.22 -21.20 -7.41
C ALA A 30 -0.71 -22.16 -6.34
N LEU A 31 -1.55 -23.08 -5.86
CA LEU A 31 -1.22 -24.08 -4.84
C LEU A 31 -0.26 -25.17 -5.34
N ARG A 32 0.02 -25.22 -6.64
CA ARG A 32 1.01 -26.12 -7.25
C ARG A 32 2.39 -25.48 -7.41
N LEU A 33 2.53 -24.20 -7.07
CA LEU A 33 3.82 -23.52 -7.07
C LEU A 33 4.63 -23.94 -5.84
N GLU A 34 5.95 -23.84 -5.94
CA GLU A 34 6.81 -23.93 -4.76
C GLU A 34 6.46 -22.81 -3.76
N PRO A 35 6.50 -23.08 -2.44
CA PRO A 35 6.09 -22.12 -1.42
C PRO A 35 6.76 -20.74 -1.55
N ASP A 36 8.06 -20.71 -1.82
CA ASP A 36 8.83 -19.48 -1.96
C ASP A 36 8.39 -18.65 -3.18
N GLU A 37 8.04 -19.33 -4.29
CA GLU A 37 7.56 -18.66 -5.49
C GLU A 37 6.15 -18.07 -5.29
N LEU A 38 5.26 -18.80 -4.60
CA LEU A 38 3.95 -18.30 -4.25
C LEU A 38 4.04 -17.09 -3.31
N ALA A 39 4.88 -17.17 -2.27
CA ALA A 39 5.10 -16.07 -1.35
C ALA A 39 5.63 -14.83 -2.07
N ARG A 40 6.64 -15.01 -2.94
CA ARG A 40 7.20 -13.93 -3.76
C ARG A 40 6.15 -13.25 -4.63
N ARG A 41 5.26 -14.03 -5.27
CA ARG A 41 4.17 -13.47 -6.09
C ARG A 41 3.18 -12.66 -5.28
N ILE A 42 2.73 -13.20 -4.13
CA ILE A 42 1.81 -12.50 -3.24
C ILE A 42 2.42 -11.15 -2.80
N LEU A 43 3.70 -11.15 -2.40
CA LEU A 43 4.39 -9.93 -1.97
C LEU A 43 4.51 -8.89 -3.09
N VAL A 44 4.83 -9.31 -4.32
CA VAL A 44 4.89 -8.40 -5.48
C VAL A 44 3.52 -7.79 -5.78
N LEU A 45 2.47 -8.61 -5.77
CA LEU A 45 1.11 -8.13 -6.03
C LEU A 45 0.61 -7.21 -4.90
N ALA A 46 0.89 -7.54 -3.63
CA ALA A 46 0.54 -6.70 -2.49
C ALA A 46 1.24 -5.33 -2.55
N ALA A 47 2.52 -5.29 -2.92
CA ALA A 47 3.25 -4.03 -3.11
C ALA A 47 2.62 -3.18 -4.23
N ALA A 48 2.28 -3.79 -5.36
CA ALA A 48 1.62 -3.09 -6.47
C ALA A 48 0.22 -2.59 -6.10
N ALA A 49 -0.56 -3.41 -5.39
CA ALA A 49 -1.87 -3.03 -4.88
C ALA A 49 -1.77 -1.86 -3.87
N SER A 50 -0.78 -1.89 -2.98
CA SER A 50 -0.56 -0.84 -1.97
C SER A 50 -0.16 0.49 -2.59
N ALA A 51 0.71 0.46 -3.60
CA ALA A 51 1.07 1.65 -4.37
C ALA A 51 -0.17 2.28 -5.04
N ARG A 52 -1.05 1.47 -5.64
CA ARG A 52 -2.30 1.94 -6.25
C ARG A 52 -3.27 2.51 -5.23
N ALA A 53 -3.44 1.84 -4.08
CA ALA A 53 -4.31 2.30 -3.00
C ALA A 53 -3.85 3.67 -2.47
N THR A 54 -2.54 3.81 -2.24
CA THR A 54 -1.92 5.04 -1.76
C THR A 54 -2.02 6.18 -2.78
N ALA A 55 -1.74 5.91 -4.06
CA ALA A 55 -1.91 6.90 -5.12
C ALA A 55 -3.38 7.37 -5.23
N SER A 56 -4.33 6.43 -5.11
CA SER A 56 -5.76 6.77 -5.10
C SER A 56 -6.13 7.61 -3.88
N LEU A 57 -5.57 7.32 -2.71
CA LEU A 57 -5.75 8.12 -1.49
C LEU A 57 -5.29 9.57 -1.73
N TRP A 58 -4.05 9.76 -2.21
CA TRP A 58 -3.52 11.09 -2.48
C TRP A 58 -4.37 11.87 -3.48
N HIS A 59 -4.78 11.25 -4.58
CA HIS A 59 -5.67 11.91 -5.54
C HIS A 59 -6.99 12.41 -4.93
N ASN A 60 -7.55 11.66 -3.97
CA ASN A 60 -8.77 12.07 -3.27
C ASN A 60 -8.49 13.18 -2.25
N VAL A 61 -7.30 13.19 -1.64
CA VAL A 61 -6.89 14.21 -0.66
C VAL A 61 -6.49 15.52 -1.34
N ASP A 62 -5.84 15.48 -2.50
CA ASP A 62 -5.50 16.67 -3.30
C ASP A 62 -6.77 17.46 -3.69
N GLY A 63 -7.87 16.76 -3.92
CA GLY A 63 -9.19 17.36 -4.18
C GLY A 63 -9.79 18.11 -2.98
N LEU A 64 -9.23 17.98 -1.78
CA LEU A 64 -9.67 18.68 -0.57
C LEU A 64 -9.03 20.08 -0.42
N GLY A 65 -8.09 20.45 -1.30
CA GLY A 65 -7.41 21.75 -1.22
C GLY A 65 -6.57 21.91 0.04
N LEU A 66 -6.11 20.79 0.62
CA LEU A 66 -5.14 20.85 1.72
C LEU A 66 -3.84 21.46 1.19
N PRO A 67 -3.15 22.30 1.98
CA PRO A 67 -1.83 22.78 1.60
C PRO A 67 -0.92 21.57 1.37
N GLU A 68 -0.06 21.63 0.33
CA GLU A 68 0.98 20.63 0.15
C GLU A 68 1.72 20.45 1.48
N ALA A 69 2.06 19.21 1.84
CA ALA A 69 2.86 18.93 3.01
C ALA A 69 4.23 19.60 2.83
N GLY A 70 4.33 20.86 3.25
CA GLY A 70 5.57 21.61 3.24
C GLY A 70 6.61 20.89 4.10
N GLU A 71 7.88 21.07 3.74
CA GLU A 71 9.04 20.59 4.49
C GLU A 71 9.08 21.10 5.96
N ASP A 72 8.09 21.89 6.40
CA ASP A 72 7.88 22.36 7.77
C ASP A 72 7.32 21.30 8.73
N ALA A 73 7.26 20.01 8.36
CA ALA A 73 6.96 18.94 9.32
C ALA A 73 7.91 18.98 10.52
N GLU A 74 9.13 19.47 10.31
CA GLU A 74 10.12 19.66 11.36
C GLU A 74 9.72 20.75 12.38
N ALA A 75 8.83 21.70 12.04
CA ALA A 75 8.35 22.75 12.95
C ALA A 75 7.45 22.23 14.09
N THR A 76 6.99 20.97 13.99
CA THR A 76 6.17 20.35 15.06
C THR A 76 7.00 19.71 16.17
N THR A 77 8.32 19.60 16.00
CA THR A 77 9.22 19.13 17.06
C THR A 77 9.46 20.27 18.06
N PRO A 78 9.11 20.09 19.35
CA PRO A 78 9.43 21.08 20.38
C PRO A 78 10.93 21.29 20.49
N ASP A 79 11.38 22.55 20.67
CA ASP A 79 12.81 22.89 20.79
C ASP A 79 13.53 22.11 21.89
N SER A 80 12.79 21.69 22.93
CA SER A 80 13.30 20.87 24.03
C SER A 80 13.81 19.49 23.62
N TRP A 81 13.53 19.03 22.39
CA TRP A 81 13.96 17.73 21.87
C TRP A 81 15.15 17.83 20.91
N ARG A 82 15.54 19.04 20.47
CA ARG A 82 16.64 19.24 19.50
C ARG A 82 18.03 19.37 20.14
N SER A 83 18.14 19.45 21.46
CA SER A 83 19.39 19.74 22.18
C SER A 83 19.90 18.57 23.02
N GLN A 84 20.13 17.39 22.42
CA GLN A 84 20.81 16.25 23.06
C GLN A 84 22.04 15.85 22.26
#